data_AF-A0A7H8N8J0-F1
#
_entry.id   AF-A0A7H8N8J0-F1
#
_cell.length_a   1.000
_cell.length_b   1.000
_cell.length_c   1.000
_cell.angle_alpha   90.00
_cell.angle_beta   90.00
_cell.angle_gamma   90.00
#
_symmetry.space_group_name_H-M   'P 1'
#
loop_
_entity.id
_entity.type
_entity.pdbx_description
1 polymer ?
#
loop_
_entity_poly.entity_id
_entity_poly.type
_entity_poly.pdbx_seq_one_letter_code
_entity_poly.pdbx_strand_id
1 'polypeptide(L)'
;MSAPPAKATAYAITATFVPWAVGALLSFVLIYAGGYPDDEGESSWETFSGDWLSGWALAFPVLAALLVGVLAWARPTPHRWLVATRNTVVYAGVLLVVSVIRFLSDGAGQAVDYAFVTLLIALFTLQLPLCAALSAGLAGPLRIVTEAEADDTDADPGAGVAGQPAAR
;
A
#
# COMPACT_ATOMS: atom_id res chain seq x y z
N MET A 1 -23.41 1.43 -5.51
CA MET A 1 -23.21 2.89 -5.32
C MET A 1 -21.72 3.18 -5.28
N SER A 2 -21.24 4.25 -5.91
CA SER A 2 -19.83 4.66 -5.83
C SER A 2 -19.52 5.30 -4.48
N ALA A 3 -18.29 5.14 -3.98
CA ALA A 3 -17.87 5.80 -2.75
C ALA A 3 -17.88 7.33 -2.93
N PRO A 4 -18.28 8.11 -1.89
CA PRO A 4 -18.20 9.56 -1.95
C PRO A 4 -16.78 10.02 -2.28
N PRO A 5 -16.59 10.99 -3.21
CA PRO A 5 -15.27 11.35 -3.72
C PRO A 5 -14.30 11.75 -2.61
N ALA A 6 -14.76 12.51 -1.62
CA ALA A 6 -13.93 12.88 -0.47
C ALA A 6 -13.41 11.68 0.33
N LYS A 7 -14.23 10.62 0.50
CA LYS A 7 -13.82 9.39 1.20
C LYS A 7 -12.87 8.55 0.35
N ALA A 8 -13.11 8.46 -0.95
CA ALA A 8 -12.22 7.77 -1.89
C ALA A 8 -10.84 8.45 -1.95
N THR A 9 -10.80 9.80 -1.94
CA THR A 9 -9.55 10.56 -1.88
C THR A 9 -8.83 10.35 -0.54
N ALA A 10 -9.52 10.46 0.59
CA ALA A 10 -8.92 10.21 1.90
C ALA A 10 -8.36 8.79 2.03
N TYR A 11 -9.12 7.80 1.53
CA TYR A 11 -8.68 6.41 1.44
C TYR A 11 -7.41 6.28 0.62
N ALA A 12 -7.41 6.82 -0.61
CA ALA A 12 -6.30 6.69 -1.53
C ALA A 12 -5.02 7.37 -1.00
N ILE A 13 -5.15 8.57 -0.42
CA ILE A 13 -4.03 9.26 0.22
C ILE A 13 -3.49 8.42 1.39
N THR A 14 -4.36 7.95 2.28
CA THR A 14 -3.91 7.21 3.47
C THR A 14 -3.25 5.88 3.10
N ALA A 15 -3.85 5.12 2.18
CA ALA A 15 -3.35 3.82 1.73
C ALA A 15 -2.03 3.91 0.95
N THR A 16 -1.59 5.11 0.55
CA THR A 16 -0.39 5.28 -0.28
C THR A 16 0.71 6.10 0.40
N PHE A 17 0.35 7.25 0.99
CA PHE A 17 1.29 8.12 1.69
C PHE A 17 1.74 7.56 3.04
N VAL A 18 0.88 6.85 3.78
CA VAL A 18 1.30 6.27 5.07
C VAL A 18 2.34 5.16 4.88
N PRO A 19 2.14 4.17 3.99
CA PRO A 19 3.20 3.20 3.68
C PRO A 19 4.46 3.83 3.13
N TRP A 20 4.33 4.84 2.27
CA TRP A 20 5.47 5.61 1.76
C TRP A 20 6.25 6.26 2.90
N ALA A 21 5.58 7.01 3.78
CA ALA A 21 6.22 7.69 4.90
C ALA A 21 6.90 6.71 5.88
N VAL A 22 6.28 5.55 6.12
CA VAL A 22 6.89 4.49 6.95
C VAL A 22 8.13 3.91 6.27
N GLY A 23 8.07 3.62 4.96
CA GLY A 23 9.23 3.18 4.19
C GLY A 23 10.38 4.18 4.25
N ALA A 24 10.10 5.47 4.00
CA ALA A 24 11.07 6.55 4.09
C ALA A 24 11.68 6.68 5.49
N LEU A 25 10.86 6.60 6.54
CA LEU A 25 11.31 6.69 7.92
C LEU A 25 12.20 5.50 8.30
N LEU A 26 11.82 4.27 7.92
CA LEU A 26 12.64 3.08 8.16
C LEU A 26 13.96 3.15 7.40
N SER A 27 13.93 3.62 6.15
CA SER A 27 15.13 3.87 5.36
C SER A 27 16.08 4.83 6.06
N PHE A 28 15.56 5.95 6.55
CA PHE A 28 16.33 6.92 7.32
C PHE A 28 16.91 6.30 8.60
N VAL A 29 16.10 5.64 9.42
CA VAL A 29 16.55 5.05 10.70
C VAL A 29 17.66 4.02 10.50
N LEU A 30 17.54 3.16 9.50
CA LEU A 30 18.50 2.09 9.25
C LEU A 30 19.86 2.59 8.74
N ILE A 31 19.91 3.71 8.01
CA ILE A 31 21.17 4.38 7.65
C ILE A 31 21.90 4.82 8.94
N TYR A 32 21.21 5.53 9.83
CA TYR A 32 21.83 6.10 11.03
C TYR A 32 22.08 5.09 12.15
N ALA A 33 21.41 3.94 12.12
CA ALA A 33 21.61 2.87 13.10
C ALA A 33 22.89 2.03 12.84
N GLY A 34 23.64 2.32 11.76
CA GLY A 34 24.88 1.58 11.43
C GLY A 34 24.63 0.13 11.01
N GLY A 35 23.44 -0.17 10.49
CA GLY A 35 23.02 -1.54 10.13
C GLY A 35 23.60 -2.06 8.83
N TYR A 36 24.41 -1.29 8.11
CA TYR A 36 24.97 -1.65 6.81
C TYR A 36 26.49 -1.81 6.89
N PRO A 37 27.06 -2.90 6.33
CA PRO A 37 28.50 -3.02 6.21
C PRO A 37 29.01 -1.95 5.23
N ASP A 38 29.99 -1.16 5.69
CA ASP A 38 30.78 -0.22 4.89
C ASP A 38 31.67 -0.99 3.88
N ASP A 39 31.07 -1.72 2.94
CA ASP A 39 31.80 -2.26 1.81
C ASP A 39 32.07 -1.13 0.81
N GLU A 40 33.26 -1.09 0.23
CA GLU A 40 33.74 -0.02 -0.66
C GLU A 40 32.88 0.10 -1.94
N GLY A 41 31.77 0.84 -1.86
CA GLY A 41 30.86 1.13 -2.97
C GLY A 41 29.49 1.61 -2.49
N GLU A 42 28.81 2.44 -3.27
CA GLU A 42 27.44 2.88 -2.96
C GLU A 42 26.53 1.63 -2.93
N SER A 43 25.99 1.31 -1.75
CA SER A 43 25.17 0.10 -1.61
C SER A 43 23.80 0.32 -2.24
N SER A 44 23.15 -0.74 -2.74
CA SER A 44 21.77 -0.65 -3.27
C SER A 44 20.78 -0.05 -2.26
N TRP A 45 21.10 -0.13 -0.97
CA TRP A 45 20.33 0.52 0.10
C TRP A 45 20.54 2.03 0.18
N GLU A 46 21.77 2.50 0.02
CA GLU A 46 22.10 3.93 -0.02
C GLU A 46 21.42 4.59 -1.22
N THR A 47 21.49 3.98 -2.40
CA THR A 47 20.75 4.47 -3.57
C THR A 47 19.23 4.45 -3.32
N PHE A 48 18.69 3.34 -2.80
CA PHE A 48 17.26 3.24 -2.47
C PHE A 48 16.84 4.32 -1.47
N SER A 49 17.60 4.54 -0.40
CA SER A 49 17.31 5.54 0.64
C SER A 49 17.46 6.98 0.14
N GLY A 50 18.47 7.25 -0.69
CA GLY A 50 18.63 8.53 -1.39
C GLY A 50 17.47 8.85 -2.32
N ASP A 51 16.85 7.84 -2.93
CA ASP A 51 15.67 8.03 -3.79
C ASP A 51 14.49 8.63 -3.03
N TRP A 52 14.32 8.30 -1.75
CA TRP A 52 13.25 8.84 -0.89
C TRP A 52 13.39 10.32 -0.54
N LEU A 53 14.61 10.83 -0.58
CA LEU A 53 14.92 12.24 -0.29
C LEU A 53 15.00 13.09 -1.55
N SER A 54 14.91 12.46 -2.73
CA SER A 54 14.98 13.16 -4.01
C SER A 54 13.71 13.98 -4.30
N GLY A 55 13.83 15.01 -5.15
CA GLY A 55 12.66 15.77 -5.63
C GLY A 55 11.61 14.90 -6.36
N TRP A 56 12.01 13.74 -6.86
CA TRP A 56 11.14 12.76 -7.51
C TRP A 56 10.41 11.82 -6.54
N ALA A 57 10.79 11.80 -5.25
CA ALA A 57 10.24 10.88 -4.26
C ALA A 57 8.72 11.00 -4.11
N LEU A 58 8.15 12.18 -4.36
CA LEU A 58 6.71 12.45 -4.30
C LEU A 58 5.95 11.96 -5.54
N ALA A 59 6.62 11.74 -6.67
CA ALA A 59 5.95 11.26 -7.88
C ALA A 59 5.28 9.90 -7.63
N PHE A 60 5.96 9.02 -6.90
CA PHE A 60 5.47 7.69 -6.56
C PHE A 60 4.16 7.69 -5.74
N PRO A 61 4.10 8.25 -4.51
CA PRO A 61 2.88 8.20 -3.71
C PRO A 61 1.73 8.98 -4.35
N VAL A 62 2.01 10.05 -5.11
CA VAL A 62 0.99 10.80 -5.86
C VAL A 62 0.38 9.95 -6.98
N LEU A 63 1.18 9.31 -7.83
CA LEU A 63 0.69 8.44 -8.91
C LEU A 63 -0.08 7.24 -8.35
N ALA A 64 0.43 6.63 -7.27
CA ALA A 64 -0.27 5.55 -6.58
C ALA A 64 -1.62 6.02 -6.03
N ALA A 65 -1.69 7.19 -5.36
CA ALA A 65 -2.91 7.74 -4.82
C ALA A 65 -3.94 8.03 -5.93
N LEU A 66 -3.50 8.58 -7.06
CA LEU A 66 -4.38 8.82 -8.20
C LEU A 66 -4.98 7.53 -8.73
N LEU A 67 -4.16 6.50 -8.97
CA LEU A 67 -4.63 5.22 -9.49
C LEU A 67 -5.53 4.47 -8.50
N VAL A 68 -5.17 4.44 -7.22
CA VAL A 68 -6.01 3.85 -6.16
C VAL A 68 -7.34 4.60 -6.05
N GLY A 69 -7.32 5.93 -6.11
CA GLY A 69 -8.52 6.77 -6.07
C GLY A 69 -9.44 6.51 -7.26
N VAL A 70 -8.90 6.47 -8.48
CA VAL A 70 -9.65 6.14 -9.70
C VAL A 70 -10.24 4.72 -9.63
N LEU A 71 -9.48 3.75 -9.14
CA LEU A 71 -9.96 2.37 -9.01
C LEU A 71 -11.04 2.22 -7.94
N ALA A 72 -10.89 2.89 -6.80
CA ALA A 72 -11.90 2.94 -5.75
C ALA A 72 -13.20 3.59 -6.25
N TRP A 73 -13.10 4.59 -7.11
CA TRP A 73 -14.25 5.27 -7.71
C TRP A 73 -14.93 4.45 -8.82
N ALA A 74 -14.15 3.89 -9.75
CA ALA A 74 -14.67 3.21 -10.93
C ALA A 74 -15.10 1.75 -10.68
N ARG A 75 -14.47 1.08 -9.71
CA ARG A 75 -14.71 -0.35 -9.42
C ARG A 75 -14.84 -0.60 -7.92
N PRO A 76 -15.98 -0.23 -7.30
CA PRO A 76 -16.28 -0.68 -5.95
C PRO A 76 -16.35 -2.20 -5.93
N THR A 77 -15.70 -2.82 -4.94
CA THR A 77 -15.56 -4.28 -4.83
C THR A 77 -16.19 -4.76 -3.53
N PRO A 78 -16.87 -5.93 -3.52
CA PRO A 78 -17.60 -6.42 -2.36
C PRO A 78 -16.73 -7.11 -1.29
N HIS A 79 -15.42 -7.22 -1.49
CA HIS A 79 -14.54 -7.95 -0.58
C HIS A 79 -13.30 -7.13 -0.24
N ARG A 80 -13.08 -6.83 1.05
CA ARG A 80 -11.97 -5.99 1.53
C ARG A 80 -10.59 -6.54 1.17
N TRP A 81 -10.44 -7.86 1.12
CA TRP A 81 -9.17 -8.47 0.71
C TRP A 81 -8.92 -8.36 -0.80
N LEU A 82 -9.97 -8.32 -1.62
CA LEU A 82 -9.80 -8.04 -3.05
C LEU A 82 -9.36 -6.59 -3.28
N VAL A 83 -9.90 -5.65 -2.49
CA VAL A 83 -9.43 -4.26 -2.49
C VAL A 83 -7.95 -4.20 -2.10
N ALA A 84 -7.56 -4.87 -1.01
CA ALA A 84 -6.20 -4.89 -0.51
C ALA A 84 -5.22 -5.44 -1.54
N THR A 85 -5.51 -6.61 -2.12
CA THR A 85 -4.67 -7.22 -3.16
C THR A 85 -4.56 -6.31 -4.38
N ARG A 86 -5.68 -5.77 -4.87
CA ARG A 86 -5.69 -4.85 -6.02
C ARG A 86 -4.81 -3.63 -5.76
N ASN A 87 -4.98 -2.96 -4.62
CA ASN A 87 -4.22 -1.75 -4.31
C ASN A 87 -2.75 -2.05 -4.09
N THR A 88 -2.42 -3.19 -3.50
CA THR A 88 -1.02 -3.63 -3.33
C THR A 88 -0.36 -3.87 -4.69
N VAL A 89 -1.07 -4.52 -5.62
CA VAL A 89 -0.59 -4.72 -7.00
C VAL A 89 -0.41 -3.38 -7.73
N VAL A 90 -1.35 -2.45 -7.57
CA VAL A 90 -1.23 -1.10 -8.15
C VAL A 90 -0.02 -0.37 -7.57
N TYR A 91 0.13 -0.39 -6.25
CA TYR A 91 1.23 0.24 -5.54
C TYR A 91 2.59 -0.33 -5.98
N ALA A 92 2.71 -1.65 -6.04
CA ALA A 92 3.90 -2.35 -6.54
C ALA A 92 4.19 -2.02 -8.01
N GLY A 93 3.16 -1.99 -8.86
CA GLY A 93 3.30 -1.65 -10.28
C GLY A 93 3.77 -0.22 -10.49
N VAL A 94 3.20 0.74 -9.76
CA VAL A 94 3.63 2.15 -9.82
C VAL A 94 5.06 2.30 -9.32
N LEU A 95 5.43 1.59 -8.24
CA LEU A 95 6.78 1.58 -7.72
C LEU A 95 7.77 1.12 -8.80
N LEU A 96 7.51 -0.03 -9.42
CA LEU A 96 8.33 -0.57 -10.51
C LEU A 96 8.48 0.43 -11.67
N VAL A 97 7.36 0.99 -12.15
CA VAL A 97 7.38 1.94 -13.29
C VAL A 97 8.19 3.19 -12.94
N VAL A 98 7.99 3.77 -11.75
CA VAL A 98 8.72 4.97 -11.32
C VAL A 98 10.21 4.67 -11.17
N SER A 99 10.57 3.53 -10.57
CA SER A 99 11.97 3.10 -10.42
C SER A 99 12.65 2.90 -11.77
N VAL A 100 11.99 2.23 -12.73
CA VAL A 100 12.54 2.05 -14.09
C VAL A 100 12.73 3.39 -14.79
N ILE A 101 11.71 4.27 -14.79
CA ILE A 101 11.78 5.57 -15.46
C ILE A 101 12.92 6.42 -14.91
N ARG A 102 13.07 6.46 -13.58
CA ARG A 102 14.16 7.18 -12.91
C ARG A 102 15.52 6.63 -13.33
N PHE A 103 15.72 5.32 -13.21
CA PHE A 103 17.02 4.71 -13.50
C PHE A 103 17.40 4.83 -14.99
N LEU A 104 16.41 4.81 -15.88
CA LEU A 104 16.61 5.13 -17.31
C LEU A 104 16.97 6.60 -17.52
N SER A 105 16.38 7.53 -16.76
CA SER A 105 16.70 8.95 -16.86
C SER A 105 18.11 9.29 -16.38
N ASP A 106 18.65 8.47 -15.47
CA ASP A 106 20.03 8.59 -14.97
C ASP A 106 21.06 7.93 -15.91
N GLY A 107 20.61 7.34 -17.03
CA GLY A 107 21.49 6.75 -18.06
C GLY A 107 22.12 5.42 -17.68
N ALA A 108 21.62 4.74 -16.66
CA ALA A 108 22.20 3.50 -16.14
C ALA A 108 21.66 2.24 -16.84
N GLY A 109 22.55 1.26 -17.08
CA GLY A 109 22.29 0.11 -17.97
C GLY A 109 21.45 -1.04 -17.41
N GLN A 110 20.92 -0.96 -16.19
CA GLN A 110 20.27 -2.07 -15.47
C GLN A 110 18.98 -1.65 -14.75
N ALA A 111 18.14 -0.83 -15.40
CA ALA A 111 16.92 -0.29 -14.80
C ALA A 111 15.92 -1.34 -14.30
N VAL A 112 15.83 -2.48 -14.97
CA VAL A 112 14.92 -3.57 -14.60
C VAL A 112 15.38 -4.24 -13.31
N ASP A 113 16.66 -4.59 -13.20
CA ASP A 113 17.23 -5.24 -12.02
C ASP A 113 17.10 -4.33 -10.79
N TYR A 114 17.37 -3.04 -10.94
CA TYR A 114 17.17 -2.04 -9.89
C TYR A 114 15.71 -1.98 -9.42
N ALA A 115 14.75 -1.98 -10.35
CA ALA A 115 13.33 -1.95 -10.00
C ALA A 115 12.90 -3.21 -9.22
N PHE A 116 13.42 -4.39 -9.58
CA PHE A 116 13.17 -5.62 -8.82
C PHE A 116 13.78 -5.58 -7.42
N VAL A 117 15.02 -5.10 -7.28
CA VAL A 117 15.67 -4.90 -5.97
C VAL A 117 14.85 -3.94 -5.13
N THR A 118 14.40 -2.82 -5.71
CA THR A 118 13.54 -1.84 -5.05
C THR A 118 12.23 -2.47 -4.55
N LEU A 119 11.61 -3.33 -5.35
CA LEU A 119 10.38 -4.03 -4.96
C LEU A 119 10.62 -5.01 -3.79
N LEU A 120 11.73 -5.74 -3.81
CA LEU A 120 12.12 -6.63 -2.71
C LEU A 120 12.35 -5.81 -1.43
N ILE A 121 13.07 -4.70 -1.52
CA ILE A 121 13.28 -3.82 -0.38
C ILE A 121 11.94 -3.31 0.15
N ALA A 122 11.04 -2.82 -0.70
CA ALA A 122 9.71 -2.36 -0.31
C ALA A 122 8.83 -3.45 0.35
N LEU A 123 9.05 -4.72 0.00
CA LEU A 123 8.40 -5.84 0.67
C LEU A 123 8.92 -6.01 2.11
N PHE A 124 10.24 -5.91 2.30
CA PHE A 124 10.88 -6.10 3.61
C PHE A 124 10.81 -4.86 4.51
N THR A 125 10.65 -3.65 3.96
CA THR A 125 10.47 -2.40 4.74
C THR A 125 9.02 -2.17 5.18
N LEU A 126 8.18 -3.21 5.18
CA LEU A 126 6.76 -3.16 5.55
C LEU A 126 5.88 -2.26 4.68
N GLN A 127 6.42 -1.62 3.65
CA GLN A 127 5.66 -0.70 2.81
C GLN A 127 4.53 -1.41 2.04
N LEU A 128 4.83 -2.53 1.38
CA LEU A 128 3.78 -3.33 0.72
C LEU A 128 2.81 -3.99 1.71
N PRO A 129 3.27 -4.64 2.81
CA PRO A 129 2.38 -5.13 3.86
C PRO A 129 1.46 -4.06 4.46
N LEU A 130 1.98 -2.86 4.72
CA LEU A 130 1.20 -1.77 5.31
C LEU A 130 0.17 -1.22 4.32
N CYS A 131 0.51 -1.15 3.03
CA CYS A 131 -0.45 -0.82 1.98
C CYS A 131 -1.62 -1.82 1.95
N ALA A 132 -1.32 -3.12 2.03
CA ALA A 132 -2.34 -4.16 2.09
C ALA A 132 -3.21 -4.04 3.35
N ALA A 133 -2.58 -3.89 4.52
CA ALA A 133 -3.26 -3.79 5.81
C ALA A 133 -4.17 -2.55 5.90
N LEU A 134 -3.67 -1.37 5.52
CA LEU A 134 -4.46 -0.14 5.48
C LEU A 134 -5.56 -0.23 4.43
N SER A 135 -5.28 -0.81 3.26
CA SER A 135 -6.28 -0.98 2.22
C SER A 135 -7.42 -1.89 2.68
N ALA A 136 -7.15 -2.98 3.41
CA ALA A 136 -8.17 -3.85 3.99
C ALA A 136 -8.92 -3.17 5.14
N GLY A 137 -8.19 -2.55 6.08
CA GLY A 137 -8.74 -1.96 7.29
C GLY A 137 -9.60 -0.71 7.04
N LEU A 138 -9.24 0.11 6.05
CA LEU A 138 -9.98 1.33 5.71
C LEU A 138 -11.13 1.09 4.73
N ALA A 139 -11.17 -0.06 4.05
CA ALA A 139 -12.18 -0.31 3.02
C ALA A 139 -13.62 -0.31 3.58
N GLY A 140 -13.84 -0.90 4.76
CA GLY A 140 -15.14 -0.90 5.45
C GLY A 140 -15.54 0.49 5.97
N PRO A 141 -14.76 1.11 6.89
CA PRO A 141 -15.07 2.41 7.49
C PRO A 141 -15.31 3.53 6.47
N LEU A 142 -14.60 3.50 5.34
CA LEU A 142 -14.73 4.52 4.29
C LEU A 142 -15.75 4.16 3.21
N ARG A 143 -16.49 3.05 3.36
CA ARG A 143 -17.51 2.56 2.40
C ARG A 143 -16.95 2.39 0.99
N ILE A 144 -15.73 1.86 0.91
CA ILE A 144 -15.09 1.49 -0.36
C ILE A 144 -15.60 0.11 -0.81
N VAL A 145 -16.04 -0.70 0.14
CA VAL A 145 -16.74 -1.98 -0.09
C VAL A 145 -18.25 -1.76 -0.18
N THR A 146 -18.93 -2.53 -1.01
CA THR A 146 -20.40 -2.59 -1.05
C THR A 146 -21.00 -3.25 0.20
N GLU A 147 -22.23 -2.87 0.55
CA GLU A 147 -22.94 -3.21 1.80
C GLU A 147 -23.02 -4.71 2.14
N ALA A 148 -22.87 -5.61 1.16
CA ALA A 148 -22.93 -7.05 1.36
C ALA A 148 -21.87 -7.63 2.34
N GLU A 149 -20.73 -6.94 2.56
CA GLU A 149 -19.73 -7.34 3.56
C GLU A 149 -19.87 -6.58 4.89
N ALA A 150 -20.66 -5.49 4.91
CA ALA A 150 -20.85 -4.68 6.12
C ALA A 150 -21.77 -5.38 7.14
N ASP A 151 -22.67 -6.25 6.67
CA ASP A 151 -23.63 -7.00 7.50
C ASP A 151 -23.00 -8.21 8.21
N ASP A 152 -21.91 -8.76 7.65
CA ASP A 152 -21.27 -10.00 8.17
C ASP A 152 -20.32 -9.74 9.35
N THR A 153 -19.97 -8.47 9.61
CA THR A 153 -19.12 -8.09 10.77
C THR A 153 -19.95 -7.80 12.03
N ASP A 154 -21.25 -7.53 11.88
CA ASP A 154 -22.21 -7.33 12.98
C ASP A 154 -23.00 -8.61 13.34
N ALA A 155 -22.69 -9.74 12.68
CA ALA A 155 -23.18 -11.05 13.08
C ALA A 155 -22.54 -11.47 14.42
N ASP A 156 -23.13 -10.99 15.51
CA ASP A 156 -22.87 -11.42 16.87
C ASP A 156 -22.86 -12.96 16.96
N PRO A 157 -21.72 -13.60 17.29
CA PRO A 157 -21.68 -15.05 17.49
C PRO A 157 -22.51 -15.51 18.70
N GLY A 158 -23.12 -14.60 19.47
CA GLY A 158 -23.94 -14.87 20.65
C GLY A 158 -25.44 -15.07 20.41
N ALA A 159 -26.01 -14.73 19.24
CA ALA A 159 -27.46 -14.69 19.06
C ALA A 159 -28.12 -16.04 18.65
N GLY A 160 -27.51 -17.17 19.02
CA GLY A 160 -27.86 -18.47 18.45
C GLY A 160 -28.10 -19.63 19.41
N VAL A 161 -28.25 -19.43 20.73
CA VAL A 161 -28.63 -20.52 21.65
C VAL A 161 -29.51 -20.02 22.80
N ALA A 162 -30.73 -19.59 22.50
CA ALA A 162 -31.74 -19.34 23.53
C ALA A 162 -33.04 -20.09 23.18
N GLY A 163 -33.15 -21.29 23.75
CA GLY A 163 -34.38 -21.87 24.27
C GLY A 163 -35.58 -21.96 23.34
N GLN A 164 -35.73 -23.10 22.68
CA GLN A 164 -37.06 -23.64 22.39
C GLN A 164 -37.49 -24.51 23.59
N PRO A 165 -38.37 -24.04 24.49
CA PRO A 165 -39.03 -24.94 25.42
C PRO A 165 -40.07 -25.73 24.64
N ALA A 166 -39.89 -27.05 24.55
CA ALA A 166 -40.95 -27.95 24.14
C ALA A 166 -42.08 -27.85 25.19
N ALA A 167 -43.15 -27.16 24.82
CA ALA A 167 -44.42 -27.24 25.53
C ALA A 167 -45.05 -28.62 25.25
N ARG A 168 -45.56 -29.19 26.34
CA ARG A 168 -46.12 -30.53 26.56
C ARG A 168 -47.05 -31.08 25.49
#